data_AF-A0A484XS45-F1
#
_entry.id   AF-A0A484XS45-F1
#
_cell.length_a   1.000
_cell.length_b   1.000
_cell.length_c   1.000
_cell.angle_alpha   90.00
_cell.angle_beta   90.00
_cell.angle_gamma   90.00
#
_symmetry.space_group_name_H-M   'P 1'
#
loop_
_entity.id
_entity.type
_entity.pdbx_description
1 polymer ?
#
loop_
_entity_poly.entity_id
_entity_poly.type
_entity_poly.pdbx_seq_one_letter_code
_entity_poly.pdbx_strand_id
1 'polypeptide(L)'
;MRTCSPVKTKRIAFVTGHPEYDPDTLASEFFRDLEAGLNPDVPYNYFPKNDPQNTPRATWRSHGNLLFTNWLNYYVYQITPYDLRHMNPTLE
;
A
#
# COMPACT_ATOMS: atom_id res chain seq x y z
N MET A 1 16.36 7.87 28.04
CA MET A 1 16.17 6.88 26.96
C MET A 1 14.70 6.48 26.97
N ARG A 2 13.86 7.02 26.07
CA ARG A 2 12.43 6.66 26.01
C ARG A 2 12.33 5.33 25.29
N THR A 3 11.87 4.30 25.98
CA THR A 3 11.54 3.01 25.39
C THR A 3 10.30 3.19 24.51
N CYS A 4 10.43 2.96 23.20
CA CYS A 4 9.27 2.83 22.32
C CYS A 4 8.47 1.61 22.80
N SER A 5 7.31 1.87 23.40
CA SER A 5 6.35 0.82 23.74
C SER A 5 5.84 0.19 22.45
N PRO A 6 5.78 -1.15 22.33
CA PRO A 6 5.25 -1.79 21.14
C PRO A 6 3.82 -1.30 20.90
N VAL A 7 3.50 -0.96 19.65
CA VAL A 7 2.16 -0.55 19.19
C VAL A 7 1.22 -1.76 19.37
N LYS A 8 0.75 -1.95 20.61
CA LYS A 8 -0.15 -3.05 21.00
C LYS A 8 -1.60 -2.74 20.65
N THR A 9 -1.90 -1.50 20.29
CA THR A 9 -3.21 -1.10 19.78
C THR A 9 -3.14 -1.08 18.26
N LYS A 10 -4.08 -1.77 17.60
CA LYS A 10 -4.28 -1.79 16.14
C LYS A 10 -4.68 -0.42 15.54
N ARG A 11 -4.30 0.68 16.19
CA ARG A 11 -4.66 2.05 15.80
C ARG A 11 -3.76 2.62 14.72
N ILE A 12 -2.52 2.15 14.65
CA ILE A 12 -1.53 2.66 13.70
C ILE A 12 -1.05 1.49 12.84
N ALA A 13 -1.14 1.64 11.53
CA ALA A 13 -0.63 0.71 10.54
C ALA A 13 0.27 1.47 9.56
N PHE A 14 1.38 0.86 9.17
CA PHE A 14 2.33 1.41 8.20
C PHE A 14 2.40 0.49 6.99
N VAL A 15 2.33 1.07 5.80
CA VAL A 15 2.47 0.38 4.52
C VAL A 15 3.56 1.12 3.75
N THR A 16 4.65 0.43 3.43
CA THR A 16 5.84 1.02 2.79
C THR A 16 5.88 0.82 1.27
N GLY A 17 4.92 0.06 0.73
CA GLY A 17 4.76 -0.14 -0.70
C GLY A 17 3.44 0.45 -1.19
N HIS A 18 3.15 0.20 -2.47
CA HIS A 18 1.97 0.73 -3.15
C HIS A 18 1.00 -0.38 -3.61
N PRO A 19 0.33 -1.09 -2.68
CA PRO A 19 -0.63 -2.13 -3.04
C PRO A 19 -1.90 -1.59 -3.75
N GLU A 20 -2.10 -0.28 -3.74
CA GLU A 20 -3.18 0.45 -4.39
C GLU A 20 -2.95 0.72 -5.88
N TYR A 21 -1.70 0.59 -6.36
CA TYR A 21 -1.36 0.96 -7.73
C TYR A 21 -2.09 0.12 -8.77
N ASP A 22 -2.52 0.80 -9.82
CA ASP A 22 -3.05 0.16 -11.00
C ASP A 22 -1.93 -0.54 -11.80
N PRO A 23 -2.28 -1.53 -12.66
CA PRO A 23 -1.32 -2.32 -13.37
C PRO A 23 -0.40 -1.50 -14.25
N ASP A 24 -0.79 -0.30 -14.68
CA ASP A 24 -0.11 0.60 -15.60
C ASP A 24 0.67 1.72 -14.91
N THR A 25 0.48 1.95 -13.60
CA THR A 25 1.10 3.09 -12.89
C THR A 25 2.63 3.06 -12.97
N LEU A 26 3.26 1.92 -12.69
CA LEU A 26 4.72 1.76 -12.78
C LEU A 26 5.23 1.82 -14.24
N ALA A 27 4.42 1.40 -15.22
CA ALA A 27 4.74 1.53 -16.62
C ALA A 27 4.76 3.00 -17.02
N SER A 28 3.75 3.77 -16.62
CA SER A 28 3.70 5.21 -16.87
C SER A 28 4.87 5.95 -16.24
N GLU A 29 5.28 5.59 -15.02
CA GLU A 29 6.49 6.15 -14.39
C GLU A 29 7.75 5.82 -15.19
N PHE A 30 7.92 4.55 -15.58
CA PHE A 30 9.06 4.11 -16.40
C PHE A 30 9.13 4.82 -17.75
N PHE A 31 8.02 4.93 -18.48
CA PHE A 31 7.98 5.61 -19.78
C PHE A 31 8.19 7.11 -19.64
N ARG A 32 7.59 7.76 -18.63
CA ARG A 32 7.81 9.18 -18.35
C ARG A 32 9.28 9.49 -18.11
N ASP A 33 9.95 8.64 -17.33
CA ASP A 33 11.35 8.85 -16.97
C ASP A 33 12.28 8.58 -18.18
N LEU A 34 11.96 7.58 -19.03
CA LEU A 34 12.62 7.38 -20.32
C LEU A 34 12.46 8.57 -21.27
N GLU A 35 11.24 9.14 -21.37
CA GLU A 35 10.97 10.32 -22.20
C GLU A 35 11.68 11.57 -21.70
N ALA A 36 11.92 11.67 -20.38
CA ALA A 36 12.73 12.71 -19.78
C ALA A 36 14.25 12.56 -20.04
N GLY A 37 14.65 11.51 -20.76
CA GLY A 37 16.06 11.21 -21.05
C GLY A 37 16.82 10.62 -19.86
N LEU A 38 16.10 10.14 -18.83
CA LEU A 38 16.69 9.34 -17.78
C LEU A 38 16.89 7.91 -18.30
N ASN A 39 17.81 7.18 -17.66
CA ASN A 39 18.02 5.76 -17.91
C ASN A 39 17.50 4.95 -16.71
N PRO A 40 16.18 4.89 -16.46
CA PRO A 40 15.63 4.08 -15.38
C PRO A 40 15.82 2.59 -15.70
N ASP A 41 16.11 1.80 -14.66
CA ASP A 41 16.07 0.36 -14.79
C ASP A 41 14.63 -0.14 -14.98
N VAL A 42 14.45 -1.24 -15.72
CA VAL A 42 13.14 -1.85 -15.92
C VAL A 42 12.57 -2.31 -14.57
N PRO A 43 11.32 -1.97 -14.21
CA PRO A 43 10.72 -2.37 -12.95
C PRO A 43 10.75 -3.89 -12.77
N TYR A 44 11.27 -4.34 -11.62
CA TYR A 44 11.50 -5.75 -11.34
C TYR A 44 10.19 -6.54 -11.25
N ASN A 45 10.13 -7.68 -11.95
CA ASN A 45 8.98 -8.61 -11.95
C ASN A 45 7.63 -7.95 -12.32
N TYR A 46 7.66 -6.89 -13.12
CA TYR A 46 6.48 -6.13 -13.50
C TYR A 46 6.04 -6.44 -14.94
N PHE A 47 6.97 -6.32 -15.88
CA PHE A 47 6.75 -6.66 -17.29
C PHE A 47 7.01 -8.16 -17.54
N PRO A 48 6.13 -8.86 -18.29
CA PRO A 48 6.41 -10.22 -18.73
C PRO A 48 7.75 -10.30 -19.47
N LYS A 49 8.63 -11.21 -19.02
CA LYS A 49 9.98 -11.42 -19.57
C LYS A 49 10.89 -10.18 -19.52
N ASN A 50 10.62 -9.22 -18.62
CA ASN A 50 11.35 -7.95 -18.50
C ASN A 50 11.34 -7.09 -19.78
N ASP A 51 10.32 -7.25 -20.62
CA ASP A 51 10.17 -6.51 -21.86
C ASP A 51 9.07 -5.44 -21.72
N PRO A 52 9.43 -4.13 -21.73
CA PRO A 52 8.48 -3.03 -21.57
C PRO A 52 7.39 -2.95 -22.65
N GLN A 53 7.52 -3.65 -23.78
CA GLN A 53 6.47 -3.70 -24.80
C GLN A 53 5.31 -4.61 -24.41
N ASN A 54 5.51 -5.51 -23.44
CA ASN A 54 4.46 -6.40 -22.98
C ASN A 54 3.58 -5.71 -21.95
N THR A 55 2.27 -5.97 -21.99
CA THR A 55 1.34 -5.43 -20.99
C THR A 55 1.65 -5.99 -19.59
N PRO A 56 1.86 -5.13 -18.58
CA PRO A 56 2.13 -5.56 -17.21
C PRO A 56 0.92 -6.27 -16.59
N ARG A 57 1.18 -7.17 -15.65
CA ARG A 57 0.13 -7.92 -14.93
C ARG A 57 0.12 -7.50 -13.46
N ALA A 58 -1.03 -7.05 -12.96
CA ALA A 58 -1.19 -6.70 -11.55
C ALA A 58 -1.32 -7.95 -10.65
N THR A 59 -0.19 -8.59 -10.38
CA THR A 59 -0.08 -9.77 -9.49
C THR A 59 -0.32 -9.42 -8.01
N TRP A 60 -0.13 -8.16 -7.62
CA TRP A 60 -0.31 -7.66 -6.24
C TRP A 60 -1.75 -7.31 -5.86
N ARG A 61 -2.65 -7.16 -6.84
CA ARG A 61 -4.02 -6.66 -6.63
C ARG A 61 -4.82 -7.47 -5.62
N SER A 62 -4.65 -8.80 -5.59
CA SER A 62 -5.31 -9.67 -4.61
C SER A 62 -4.93 -9.33 -3.17
N HIS A 63 -3.64 -9.07 -2.94
CA HIS A 63 -3.12 -8.73 -1.62
C HIS A 63 -3.51 -7.31 -1.21
N GLY A 64 -3.56 -6.36 -2.15
CA GLY A 64 -4.08 -5.02 -1.91
C GLY A 64 -5.54 -5.04 -1.47
N ASN A 65 -6.40 -5.77 -2.19
CA ASN A 65 -7.82 -5.92 -1.80
C ASN A 65 -7.98 -6.53 -0.40
N LEU A 66 -7.19 -7.54 -0.07
CA LEU A 66 -7.22 -8.15 1.27
C LEU A 66 -6.74 -7.18 2.34
N LEU A 67 -5.70 -6.39 2.08
CA LEU A 67 -5.20 -5.39 3.02
C LEU A 67 -6.29 -4.37 3.38
N PHE A 68 -6.92 -3.75 2.38
CA PHE A 68 -7.98 -2.76 2.61
C PHE A 68 -9.22 -3.38 3.27
N THR A 69 -9.63 -4.58 2.84
CA THR A 69 -10.77 -5.29 3.44
C THR A 69 -10.50 -5.63 4.90
N ASN A 70 -9.33 -6.15 5.22
CA ASN A 70 -8.97 -6.52 6.58
C ASN A 70 -8.80 -5.30 7.47
N TRP A 71 -8.24 -4.22 6.95
CA TRP A 71 -8.08 -2.96 7.66
C TRP A 71 -9.45 -2.37 8.03
N LEU A 72 -10.37 -2.23 7.07
CA LEU A 72 -11.70 -1.71 7.34
C LEU A 72 -12.46 -2.58 8.35
N ASN A 73 -12.44 -3.90 8.17
CA ASN A 73 -13.24 -4.81 9.01
C ASN A 73 -12.67 -5.00 10.42
N TYR A 74 -11.37 -5.24 10.56
CA TYR A 74 -10.78 -5.67 11.83
C TYR A 74 -10.03 -4.56 12.58
N TYR A 75 -9.71 -3.45 11.92
CA TYR A 75 -8.96 -2.34 12.52
C TYR A 75 -9.85 -1.09 12.68
N VAL A 76 -10.74 -0.80 11.73
CA VAL A 76 -11.64 0.37 11.82
C VAL A 76 -12.96 -0.02 12.49
N TYR A 77 -13.71 -0.95 11.91
CA TYR A 77 -15.10 -1.23 12.32
C TYR A 77 -15.20 -1.93 13.67
N GLN A 78 -14.39 -2.97 13.92
CA GLN A 78 -14.45 -3.73 15.18
C GLN A 78 -13.89 -2.99 16.40
N ILE A 79 -13.11 -1.93 16.19
CA ILE A 79 -12.44 -1.18 17.27
C ILE A 79 -13.18 0.13 17.56
N THR A 80 -13.98 0.62 16.62
CA THR A 80 -14.74 1.86 16.74
C THR A 80 -16.15 1.57 17.25
N PRO A 81 -16.53 2.01 18.47
CA PRO A 81 -17.91 1.88 18.91
C PRO A 81 -18.83 2.71 18.00
N TYR A 82 -19.99 2.15 17.65
CA TYR A 82 -21.00 2.83 16.82
C TYR A 82 -21.41 4.19 17.40
N ASP A 83 -21.43 4.30 18.73
CA ASP A 83 -21.61 5.57 19.43
C ASP A 83 -20.25 6.13 19.87
N LEU A 84 -19.82 7.20 19.20
CA LEU A 84 -18.54 7.86 19.39
C LEU A 84 -18.34 8.42 20.81
N ARG A 85 -19.43 8.59 21.60
CA ARG A 85 -19.36 9.03 23.00
C ARG A 85 -18.72 8.00 23.94
N HIS A 86 -18.67 6.73 23.53
CA HIS A 86 -18.00 5.65 24.26
C HIS A 86 -16.54 5.44 23.83
N MET A 87 -16.04 6.25 22.89
CA MET A 87 -14.66 6.15 22.45
C MET A 87 -13.77 6.84 23.49
N ASN A 88 -12.95 6.09 24.23
CA ASN A 88 -11.94 6.67 25.12
C ASN A 88 -10.80 7.26 24.26
N PRO A 89 -10.62 8.60 24.21
CA PRO A 89 -9.53 9.20 23.47
C PRO A 89 -8.24 8.92 24.25
N THR A 90 -7.41 8.00 23.75
CA THR A 90 -6.03 7.89 24.25
C THR A 90 -5.22 8.91 23.49
N LEU A 91 -5.21 10.13 24.00
CA LEU A 91 -4.22 11.15 23.66
C LEU A 91 -3.03 10.90 24.60
N GLU A 92 -2.05 10.12 24.13
CA GLU A 92 -0.67 10.17 24.62
C GLU A 92 0.27 10.40 23.44
#